data_AF-A0A496SUS2-F1
#
_entry.id   AF-A0A496SUS2-F1
#
_cell.length_a   1.000
_cell.length_b   1.000
_cell.length_c   1.000
_cell.angle_alpha   90.00
_cell.angle_beta   90.00
_cell.angle_gamma   90.00
#
_symmetry.space_group_name_H-M   'P 1'
#
loop_
_entity.id
_entity.type
_entity.pdbx_description
1 polymer ?
#
loop_
_entity_poly.entity_id
_entity_poly.type
_entity_poly.pdbx_seq_one_letter_code
_entity_poly.pdbx_strand_id
1 'polypeptide(L)'
;MFICGIDYSISSPAVVKAELDDNLNILSIGYMSFSSTLKNCKIDDNLHHNVKKNFKDDISRFQFLRDKMESYIYGKDVPDYIAIEGYAMGGMGKVFNIAEATSLTKSMIYDHNTPLRIYTPSAIKKYATGNGSANKKMMFDQFNKESQKLLSLSHLQDLTNPQEDIIDAYWIMKLLLTELQLRNGVITLKQLSNKQIEVFNAVSKSQPTNLLVRDFIQKDLT
;
A
#
# COMPACT_ATOMS: atom_id res chain seq x y z
N MET A 1 3.58 -4.20 17.03
CA MET A 1 3.84 -3.09 16.08
C MET A 1 2.85 -3.19 14.94
N PHE A 2 2.39 -2.08 14.37
CA PHE A 2 1.47 -2.09 13.21
C PHE A 2 2.08 -1.36 12.02
N ILE A 3 1.91 -1.91 10.81
CA ILE A 3 2.32 -1.25 9.56
C ILE A 3 1.21 -1.29 8.53
N CYS A 4 1.16 -0.29 7.64
CA CYS A 4 0.19 -0.26 6.55
C CYS A 4 0.84 -0.11 5.17
N GLY A 5 0.27 -0.81 4.19
CA GLY A 5 0.47 -0.54 2.77
C GLY A 5 -0.80 0.02 2.14
N ILE A 6 -0.65 1.04 1.30
CA ILE A 6 -1.78 1.72 0.65
C ILE A 6 -1.57 1.70 -0.87
N ASP A 7 -2.52 1.09 -1.58
CA ASP A 7 -2.70 1.27 -3.02
C ASP A 7 -3.81 2.31 -3.24
N TYR A 8 -3.47 3.47 -3.78
CA TYR A 8 -4.42 4.55 -3.91
C TYR A 8 -4.89 4.72 -5.35
N SER A 9 -6.19 4.51 -5.53
CA SER A 9 -6.90 4.94 -6.73
C SER A 9 -8.13 5.77 -6.34
N ILE A 10 -8.66 6.52 -7.29
CA ILE A 10 -9.91 7.28 -7.07
C ILE A 10 -11.14 6.36 -7.02
N SER A 11 -11.08 5.22 -7.70
CA SER A 11 -12.23 4.33 -7.90
C SER A 11 -12.27 3.14 -6.96
N SER A 12 -11.14 2.80 -6.33
CA SER A 12 -10.98 1.57 -5.57
C SER A 12 -9.70 1.62 -4.74
N PRO A 13 -9.50 2.60 -3.84
CA PRO A 13 -8.33 2.54 -2.98
C PRO A 13 -8.37 1.28 -2.09
N ALA A 14 -7.21 0.86 -1.61
CA ALA A 14 -7.08 -0.25 -0.70
C ALA A 14 -5.99 0.03 0.36
N VAL A 15 -6.22 -0.48 1.56
CA VAL A 15 -5.31 -0.45 2.69
C VAL A 15 -5.15 -1.86 3.19
N VAL A 16 -3.91 -2.31 3.35
CA VAL A 16 -3.56 -3.56 4.05
C VAL A 16 -2.79 -3.20 5.30
N LYS A 17 -3.22 -3.71 6.45
CA LYS A 17 -2.65 -3.44 7.76
C LYS A 17 -2.16 -4.75 8.37
N ALA A 18 -0.89 -4.79 8.77
CA ALA A 18 -0.28 -5.95 9.39
C ALA A 18 0.10 -5.66 10.84
N GLU A 19 -0.22 -6.61 11.71
CA GLU A 19 0.29 -6.68 13.08
C GLU A 19 1.57 -7.50 13.10
N LEU A 20 2.59 -6.99 13.78
CA LEU A 20 3.90 -7.61 13.87
C LEU A 20 4.30 -7.86 15.34
N ASP A 21 4.98 -8.99 15.56
CA ASP A 21 5.68 -9.27 16.81
C ASP A 21 7.00 -8.47 16.93
N ASP A 22 7.71 -8.64 18.05
CA ASP A 22 8.97 -7.95 18.32
C ASP A 22 10.11 -8.33 17.35
N ASN A 23 9.99 -9.46 16.66
CA ASN A 23 10.93 -9.92 15.64
C ASN A 23 10.48 -9.54 14.21
N LEU A 24 9.46 -8.69 14.08
CA LEU A 24 8.87 -8.29 12.81
C LEU A 24 8.31 -9.48 12.01
N ASN A 25 7.81 -10.52 12.68
CA ASN A 25 6.99 -11.55 12.05
C ASN A 25 5.53 -11.12 12.02
N ILE A 26 4.83 -11.46 10.94
CA ILE A 26 3.40 -11.15 10.79
C ILE A 26 2.57 -12.04 11.72
N LEU A 27 1.81 -11.40 12.62
CA LEU A 27 0.84 -12.05 13.49
C LEU A 27 -0.55 -12.10 12.85
N SER A 28 -0.99 -10.98 12.27
CA SER A 28 -2.29 -10.86 11.62
C SER A 28 -2.25 -9.85 10.47
N ILE A 29 -3.16 -10.02 9.51
CA ILE A 29 -3.36 -9.08 8.40
C ILE A 29 -4.85 -8.73 8.31
N GLY A 30 -5.15 -7.44 8.35
CA GLY A 30 -6.44 -6.88 7.98
C GLY A 30 -6.34 -6.08 6.68
N TYR A 31 -7.48 -5.84 6.04
CA TYR A 31 -7.55 -4.93 4.92
C TYR A 31 -8.85 -4.14 4.92
N MET A 32 -8.84 -2.99 4.24
CA MET A 32 -10.03 -2.25 3.84
C MET A 32 -9.88 -1.91 2.36
N SER A 33 -10.97 -1.98 1.62
CA SER A 33 -11.00 -1.62 0.22
C SER A 33 -12.29 -0.89 -0.12
N PHE A 34 -12.30 -0.37 -1.33
CA PHE A 34 -13.45 0.31 -1.88
C PHE A 34 -13.87 -0.41 -3.14
N SER A 35 -15.14 -0.38 -3.50
CA SER A 35 -15.59 -0.92 -4.78
C SER A 35 -16.61 -0.01 -5.41
N SER A 36 -16.56 0.05 -6.74
CA SER A 36 -17.58 0.68 -7.55
C SER A 36 -18.74 -0.28 -7.87
N THR A 37 -18.65 -1.54 -7.44
CA THR A 37 -19.70 -2.55 -7.68
C THR A 37 -20.33 -2.98 -6.37
N LEU A 38 -21.62 -2.65 -6.19
CA LEU A 38 -22.40 -2.95 -4.98
C LEU A 38 -22.35 -4.44 -4.59
N LYS A 39 -22.33 -5.36 -5.56
CA LYS A 39 -22.28 -6.81 -5.30
C LYS A 39 -20.98 -7.21 -4.57
N ASN A 40 -19.89 -6.45 -4.74
CA ASN A 40 -18.60 -6.68 -4.11
C ASN A 40 -18.47 -5.96 -2.74
N CYS A 41 -19.46 -5.14 -2.34
CA CYS A 41 -19.46 -4.47 -1.02
C CYS A 41 -20.13 -5.31 0.08
N LYS A 42 -20.96 -6.30 -0.29
CA LYS A 42 -21.82 -7.06 0.64
C LYS A 42 -21.10 -7.96 1.63
N ILE A 43 -19.79 -8.19 1.47
CA ILE A 43 -19.07 -9.21 2.23
C ILE A 43 -18.69 -8.70 3.63
N ASP A 44 -18.54 -7.39 3.80
CA ASP A 44 -18.54 -6.65 5.08
C ASP A 44 -18.53 -5.15 4.75
N ASP A 45 -19.65 -4.44 4.92
CA ASP A 45 -19.75 -3.00 4.56
C ASP A 45 -18.73 -2.11 5.33
N ASN A 46 -18.14 -2.62 6.43
CA ASN A 46 -17.08 -1.93 7.16
C ASN A 46 -15.70 -2.07 6.51
N LEU A 47 -15.45 -3.16 5.80
CA LEU A 47 -14.18 -3.43 5.11
C LEU A 47 -14.26 -3.11 3.61
N HIS A 48 -15.46 -3.09 3.03
CA HIS A 48 -15.69 -2.82 1.62
C HIS A 48 -16.66 -1.64 1.43
N HIS A 49 -16.13 -0.47 1.06
CA HIS A 49 -16.92 0.74 0.91
C HIS A 49 -17.33 1.03 -0.53
N ASN A 50 -18.60 1.39 -0.75
CA ASN A 50 -19.08 1.74 -2.08
C ASN A 50 -18.69 3.19 -2.47
N VAL A 51 -17.96 3.33 -3.58
CA VAL A 51 -17.56 4.64 -4.14
C VAL A 51 -18.44 5.16 -5.26
N LYS A 52 -19.42 4.39 -5.75
CA LYS A 52 -20.44 4.86 -6.70
C LYS A 52 -21.57 5.65 -6.05
N LYS A 53 -21.41 6.10 -4.81
CA LYS A 53 -22.34 7.08 -4.25
C LYS A 53 -22.38 8.31 -5.15
N ASN A 54 -23.56 8.91 -5.30
CA ASN A 54 -23.70 10.15 -6.03
C ASN A 54 -23.10 11.28 -5.19
N PHE A 55 -21.82 11.57 -5.44
CA PHE A 55 -21.14 12.73 -4.86
C PHE A 55 -21.48 13.97 -5.66
N LYS A 56 -21.66 15.09 -4.98
CA LYS A 56 -21.97 16.38 -5.62
C LYS A 56 -20.82 16.87 -6.49
N ASP A 57 -19.60 16.61 -6.03
CA ASP A 57 -18.35 17.07 -6.65
C ASP A 57 -17.19 16.14 -6.25
N ASP A 58 -16.06 16.25 -6.96
CA ASP A 58 -14.88 15.42 -6.73
C ASP A 58 -14.27 15.63 -5.34
N ILE A 59 -14.35 16.84 -4.77
CA ILE A 59 -13.82 17.15 -3.43
C ILE A 59 -14.57 16.34 -2.37
N SER A 60 -15.90 16.36 -2.41
CA SER A 60 -16.74 15.59 -1.48
C SER A 60 -16.46 14.08 -1.55
N ARG A 61 -16.12 13.59 -2.75
CA ARG A 61 -15.70 12.20 -2.95
C ARG A 61 -14.33 11.92 -2.34
N PHE A 62 -13.35 12.80 -2.57
CA PHE A 62 -11.99 12.62 -2.01
C PHE A 62 -11.99 12.70 -0.49
N GLN A 63 -12.77 13.60 0.10
CA GLN A 63 -12.97 13.67 1.55
C GLN A 63 -13.57 12.37 2.10
N PHE A 64 -14.62 11.85 1.46
CA PHE A 64 -15.20 10.56 1.88
C PHE A 64 -14.18 9.41 1.86
N LEU A 65 -13.37 9.30 0.80
CA LEU A 65 -12.32 8.29 0.72
C LEU A 65 -11.30 8.45 1.85
N ARG A 66 -10.80 9.68 2.03
CA ARG A 66 -9.81 10.02 3.06
C ARG A 66 -10.33 9.74 4.47
N ASP A 67 -11.56 10.11 4.79
CA ASP A 67 -12.14 9.93 6.12
C ASP A 67 -12.37 8.45 6.46
N LYS A 68 -12.78 7.65 5.47
CA LYS A 68 -12.91 6.20 5.64
C LYS A 68 -11.55 5.53 5.83
N MET A 69 -10.56 5.93 5.04
CA MET A 69 -9.18 5.46 5.22
C MET A 69 -8.61 5.86 6.57
N GLU A 70 -8.76 7.12 7.00
CA GLU A 70 -8.29 7.57 8.31
C GLU A 70 -8.95 6.77 9.44
N SER A 71 -10.28 6.62 9.40
CA SER A 71 -11.01 5.86 10.42
C SER A 71 -10.52 4.41 10.54
N TYR A 72 -10.16 3.78 9.42
CA TYR A 72 -9.63 2.42 9.43
C TYR A 72 -8.17 2.36 9.91
N ILE A 73 -7.34 3.29 9.41
CA ILE A 73 -5.91 3.32 9.71
C ILE A 73 -5.67 3.67 11.19
N TYR A 74 -6.35 4.70 11.70
CA TYR A 74 -6.11 5.30 13.01
C TYR A 74 -7.19 5.04 14.06
N GLY A 75 -8.31 4.39 13.70
CA GLY A 75 -9.41 4.16 14.66
C GLY A 75 -9.07 3.17 15.78
N LYS A 76 -8.28 2.13 15.46
CA LYS A 76 -7.69 1.17 16.41
C LYS A 76 -6.30 0.80 15.91
N ASP A 77 -5.41 0.43 16.83
CA ASP A 77 -4.11 -0.17 16.49
C ASP A 77 -3.26 0.73 15.58
N VAL A 78 -3.06 1.98 15.98
CA VAL A 78 -2.39 3.01 15.16
C VAL A 78 -1.06 2.51 14.59
N PRO A 79 -0.81 2.63 13.26
CA PRO A 79 0.42 2.13 12.66
C PRO A 79 1.63 2.99 13.03
N ASP A 80 2.75 2.31 13.22
CA ASP A 80 4.07 2.88 13.42
C ASP A 80 4.68 3.36 12.09
N TYR A 81 4.35 2.70 10.97
CA TYR A 81 4.84 3.07 9.63
C TYR A 81 3.79 2.83 8.57
N ILE A 82 3.77 3.70 7.56
CA ILE A 82 2.90 3.57 6.39
C ILE A 82 3.73 3.66 5.11
N ALA A 83 3.40 2.83 4.12
CA ALA A 83 3.92 2.94 2.77
C ALA A 83 2.79 3.15 1.76
N ILE A 84 3.07 3.95 0.73
CA ILE A 84 2.17 4.21 -0.39
C ILE A 84 2.91 4.13 -1.73
N GLU A 85 2.22 3.73 -2.78
CA GLU A 85 2.75 3.82 -4.14
C GLU A 85 2.88 5.29 -4.59
N GLY A 86 4.00 5.62 -5.24
CA GLY A 86 4.21 6.88 -5.94
C GLY A 86 3.60 6.88 -7.35
N TYR A 87 3.37 8.05 -7.91
CA TYR A 87 2.71 8.16 -9.22
C TYR A 87 3.48 7.45 -10.34
N ALA A 88 2.75 6.75 -11.21
CA ALA A 88 3.31 6.24 -12.45
C ALA A 88 3.56 7.39 -13.45
N MET A 89 4.80 7.53 -13.90
CA MET A 89 5.16 8.50 -14.95
C MET A 89 4.50 8.09 -16.26
N GLY A 90 3.62 8.93 -16.80
CA GLY A 90 2.93 8.69 -18.08
C GLY A 90 1.47 8.25 -18.00
N GLY A 91 0.83 8.36 -16.83
CA GLY A 91 -0.63 8.21 -16.74
C GLY A 91 -1.35 9.19 -17.67
N MET A 92 -2.37 8.73 -18.39
CA MET A 92 -3.24 9.57 -19.22
C MET A 92 -4.60 9.75 -18.52
N GLY A 93 -5.23 10.93 -18.66
CA GLY A 93 -6.56 11.21 -18.11
C GLY A 93 -6.54 11.98 -16.78
N LYS A 94 -7.21 11.46 -15.74
CA LYS A 94 -7.47 12.12 -14.43
C LYS A 94 -6.24 12.21 -13.50
N VAL A 95 -5.04 12.48 -14.05
CA VAL A 95 -3.78 12.48 -13.30
C VAL A 95 -3.78 13.53 -12.19
N PHE A 96 -4.28 14.74 -12.48
CA PHE A 96 -4.37 15.81 -11.49
C PHE A 96 -5.34 15.47 -10.36
N ASN A 97 -6.52 14.92 -10.68
CA ASN A 97 -7.47 14.48 -9.67
C ASN A 97 -6.88 13.41 -8.75
N ILE A 98 -6.12 12.46 -9.31
CA ILE A 98 -5.47 11.41 -8.51
C ILE A 98 -4.44 12.07 -7.60
N ALA A 99 -3.63 13.00 -8.13
CA ALA A 99 -2.65 13.72 -7.34
C ALA A 99 -3.28 14.53 -6.19
N GLU A 100 -4.39 15.22 -6.44
CA GLU A 100 -5.16 15.95 -5.41
C GLU A 100 -5.69 15.01 -4.33
N ALA A 101 -6.33 13.91 -4.74
CA ALA A 101 -6.92 12.94 -3.83
C ALA A 101 -5.85 12.22 -2.99
N THR A 102 -4.76 11.77 -3.62
CA THR A 102 -3.62 11.16 -2.92
C THR A 102 -2.93 12.17 -2.00
N SER A 103 -2.89 13.46 -2.36
CA SER A 103 -2.34 14.52 -1.50
C SER A 103 -3.08 14.62 -0.17
N LEU A 104 -4.42 14.53 -0.18
CA LEU A 104 -5.22 14.52 1.05
C LEU A 104 -4.86 13.34 1.96
N THR A 105 -4.64 12.15 1.38
CA THR A 105 -4.21 10.97 2.13
C THR A 105 -2.81 11.16 2.72
N LYS A 106 -1.86 11.69 1.94
CA LYS A 106 -0.49 11.96 2.42
C LYS A 106 -0.45 13.03 3.51
N SER A 107 -1.20 14.11 3.35
CA SER A 107 -1.33 15.16 4.36
C SER A 107 -1.90 14.59 5.65
N MET A 108 -2.97 13.79 5.55
CA MET A 108 -3.56 13.13 6.71
C MET A 108 -2.53 12.26 7.45
N ILE A 109 -1.74 11.46 6.74
CA ILE A 109 -0.68 10.64 7.36
C ILE A 109 0.37 11.51 8.05
N TYR A 110 0.80 12.59 7.38
CA TYR A 110 1.74 13.55 7.94
C TYR A 110 1.19 14.25 9.18
N ASP A 111 -0.10 14.57 9.18
CA ASP A 111 -0.78 15.23 10.30
C ASP A 111 -0.80 14.35 11.56
N HIS A 112 -1.03 13.05 11.39
CA HIS A 112 -0.91 12.02 12.44
C HIS A 112 0.53 11.72 12.89
N ASN A 113 1.53 12.36 12.27
CA ASN A 113 2.95 12.13 12.54
C ASN A 113 3.39 10.67 12.36
N THR A 114 2.78 9.96 11.40
CA THR A 114 3.18 8.58 11.10
C THR A 114 4.25 8.57 10.00
N PRO A 115 5.43 7.96 10.24
CA PRO A 115 6.48 7.78 9.24
C PRO A 115 5.95 7.21 7.92
N LEU A 116 6.11 7.98 6.84
CA LEU A 116 5.63 7.64 5.51
C LEU A 116 6.79 7.25 4.57
N ARG A 117 6.61 6.14 3.86
CA ARG A 117 7.46 5.72 2.74
C ARG A 117 6.71 5.78 1.43
N ILE A 118 7.39 6.23 0.37
CA ILE A 118 6.84 6.24 -0.99
C ILE A 118 7.72 5.35 -1.86
N TYR A 119 7.14 4.30 -2.44
CA TYR A 119 7.82 3.40 -3.37
C TYR A 119 7.38 3.66 -4.82
N THR A 120 8.26 3.41 -5.79
CA THR A 120 7.84 3.48 -7.19
C THR A 120 7.04 2.22 -7.57
N PRO A 121 6.11 2.32 -8.54
CA PRO A 121 5.39 1.15 -9.06
C PRO A 121 6.33 0.03 -9.52
N SER A 122 7.44 0.41 -10.18
CA SER A 122 8.44 -0.53 -10.64
C SER A 122 9.20 -1.24 -9.52
N ALA A 123 9.41 -0.58 -8.38
CA ALA A 123 10.06 -1.17 -7.21
C ALA A 123 9.16 -2.22 -6.57
N ILE A 124 7.86 -1.92 -6.39
CA ILE A 124 6.88 -2.86 -5.83
C ILE A 124 6.75 -4.09 -6.73
N LYS A 125 6.57 -3.89 -8.04
CA LYS A 125 6.46 -4.98 -9.02
C LYS A 125 7.71 -5.84 -9.08
N LYS A 126 8.90 -5.23 -9.07
CA LYS A 126 10.18 -5.95 -9.05
C LYS A 126 10.36 -6.71 -7.73
N TYR A 127 10.00 -6.11 -6.60
CA TYR A 127 10.08 -6.77 -5.30
C TYR A 127 9.20 -8.02 -5.25
N ALA A 128 7.95 -7.91 -5.70
CA ALA A 128 7.00 -9.01 -5.71
C ALA A 128 7.42 -10.10 -6.71
N THR A 129 7.63 -9.74 -7.96
CA THR A 129 7.68 -10.72 -9.08
C THR A 129 9.07 -10.93 -9.67
N GLY A 130 10.05 -10.13 -9.28
CA GLY A 130 11.35 -10.03 -9.94
C GLY A 130 11.35 -9.17 -11.22
N ASN A 131 10.20 -8.65 -11.65
CA ASN A 131 10.04 -7.85 -12.87
C ASN A 131 9.38 -6.49 -12.59
N GLY A 132 10.09 -5.39 -12.85
CA GLY A 132 9.56 -4.02 -12.63
C GLY A 132 8.41 -3.61 -13.58
N SER A 133 8.17 -4.38 -14.64
CA SER A 133 7.09 -4.18 -15.61
C SER A 133 5.98 -5.22 -15.48
N ALA A 134 5.89 -5.93 -14.35
CA ALA A 134 4.88 -6.96 -14.13
C ALA A 134 3.43 -6.43 -14.29
N ASN A 135 2.57 -7.32 -14.77
CA ASN A 135 1.14 -7.08 -14.90
C ASN A 135 0.38 -7.60 -13.66
N LYS A 136 -0.92 -7.30 -13.58
CA LYS A 136 -1.79 -7.69 -12.46
C LYS A 136 -1.80 -9.21 -12.22
N LYS A 137 -1.86 -10.00 -13.29
CA LYS A 137 -1.81 -11.47 -13.24
C LYS A 137 -0.55 -11.99 -12.55
N MET A 138 0.61 -11.43 -12.87
CA MET A 138 1.88 -11.83 -12.24
C MET A 138 1.92 -11.49 -10.74
N MET A 139 1.39 -10.31 -10.36
CA MET A 139 1.28 -9.91 -8.95
C MET A 139 0.35 -10.86 -8.17
N PHE A 140 -0.79 -11.21 -8.76
CA PHE A 140 -1.76 -12.16 -8.21
C PHE A 140 -1.18 -13.58 -8.08
N ASP A 141 -0.50 -14.07 -9.11
CA ASP A 141 0.11 -15.42 -9.10
C ASP A 141 1.17 -15.53 -8.00
N GLN A 142 1.97 -14.49 -7.80
CA GLN A 142 2.93 -14.45 -6.72
C GLN A 142 2.23 -14.35 -5.35
N PHE A 143 1.17 -13.56 -5.25
CA PHE A 143 0.39 -13.41 -4.02
C PHE A 143 -0.17 -14.77 -3.58
N ASN A 144 -0.72 -15.56 -4.50
CA ASN A 144 -1.25 -16.89 -4.18
C ASN A 144 -0.18 -17.89 -3.73
N LYS A 145 1.06 -17.76 -4.22
CA LYS A 145 2.16 -18.64 -3.79
C LYS A 145 2.61 -18.36 -2.36
N GLU A 146 2.56 -17.11 -1.92
CA GLU A 146 3.11 -16.70 -0.62
C GLU A 146 2.04 -16.53 0.47
N SER A 147 0.91 -15.90 0.14
CA SER A 147 0.03 -15.26 1.13
C SER A 147 -1.12 -16.11 1.64
N GLN A 148 -1.48 -17.23 1.00
CA GLN A 148 -2.71 -17.97 1.33
C GLN A 148 -2.80 -18.44 2.79
N LYS A 149 -1.68 -18.46 3.52
CA LYS A 149 -1.63 -18.78 4.95
C LYS A 149 -1.94 -17.59 5.87
N LEU A 150 -1.75 -16.36 5.39
CA LEU A 150 -1.84 -15.12 6.17
C LEU A 150 -3.01 -14.23 5.76
N LEU A 151 -3.41 -14.25 4.48
CA LEU A 151 -4.53 -13.50 3.95
C LEU A 151 -5.21 -14.30 2.84
N SER A 152 -6.50 -14.60 3.02
CA SER A 152 -7.32 -15.25 1.99
C SER A 152 -8.31 -14.27 1.37
N LEU A 153 -8.25 -14.13 0.04
CA LEU A 153 -9.15 -13.31 -0.75
C LEU A 153 -10.03 -14.16 -1.70
N SER A 154 -10.17 -15.46 -1.41
CA SER A 154 -10.89 -16.42 -2.27
C SER A 154 -12.40 -16.15 -2.36
N HIS A 155 -12.94 -15.32 -1.47
CA HIS A 155 -14.33 -14.88 -1.50
C HIS A 155 -14.57 -13.73 -2.50
N LEU A 156 -13.50 -13.11 -3.03
CA LEU A 156 -13.58 -12.08 -4.06
C LEU A 156 -13.35 -12.69 -5.45
N GLN A 157 -13.87 -12.01 -6.48
CA GLN A 157 -13.64 -12.42 -7.85
C GLN A 157 -12.19 -12.14 -8.26
N ASP A 158 -11.53 -13.18 -8.77
CA ASP A 158 -10.13 -13.12 -9.20
C ASP A 158 -9.88 -12.03 -10.25
N LEU A 159 -8.77 -11.31 -10.09
CA LEU A 159 -8.29 -10.31 -11.05
C LEU A 159 -9.33 -9.22 -11.36
N THR A 160 -10.11 -8.85 -10.34
CA THR A 160 -11.06 -7.73 -10.41
C THR A 160 -11.05 -6.94 -9.13
N ASN A 161 -11.47 -5.68 -9.19
CA ASN A 161 -11.60 -4.82 -8.03
C ASN A 161 -12.74 -5.34 -7.10
N PRO A 162 -12.50 -5.41 -5.78
CA PRO A 162 -11.37 -4.81 -5.06
C PRO A 162 -10.15 -5.72 -4.87
N GLN A 163 -10.18 -6.98 -5.32
CA GLN A 163 -9.14 -7.97 -5.02
C GLN A 163 -7.76 -7.54 -5.53
N GLU A 164 -7.67 -7.03 -6.77
CA GLU A 164 -6.40 -6.58 -7.33
C GLU A 164 -5.79 -5.41 -6.55
N ASP A 165 -6.63 -4.47 -6.08
CA ASP A 165 -6.16 -3.30 -5.32
C ASP A 165 -5.67 -3.73 -3.91
N ILE A 166 -6.36 -4.69 -3.28
CA ILE A 166 -5.91 -5.28 -1.99
C ILE A 166 -4.56 -5.98 -2.18
N ILE A 167 -4.36 -6.69 -3.28
CA ILE A 167 -3.09 -7.38 -3.57
C ILE A 167 -1.96 -6.38 -3.80
N ASP A 168 -2.20 -5.28 -4.50
CA ASP A 168 -1.20 -4.23 -4.67
C ASP A 168 -0.85 -3.57 -3.32
N ALA A 169 -1.84 -3.25 -2.49
CA ALA A 169 -1.63 -2.75 -1.13
C ALA A 169 -0.85 -3.76 -0.24
N TYR A 170 -1.11 -5.06 -0.39
CA TYR A 170 -0.36 -6.12 0.30
C TYR A 170 1.12 -6.11 -0.09
N TRP A 171 1.44 -5.99 -1.38
CA TRP A 171 2.83 -5.95 -1.83
C TRP A 171 3.57 -4.70 -1.38
N ILE A 172 2.87 -3.56 -1.25
CA ILE A 172 3.41 -2.34 -0.66
C ILE A 172 3.74 -2.55 0.83
N MET A 173 2.81 -3.14 1.59
CA MET A 173 3.02 -3.48 3.00
C MET A 173 4.20 -4.45 3.18
N LYS A 174 4.29 -5.48 2.33
CA LYS A 174 5.39 -6.46 2.38
C LYS A 174 6.75 -5.86 2.08
N LEU A 175 6.84 -4.96 1.09
CA LEU A 175 8.07 -4.23 0.80
C LEU A 175 8.50 -3.36 2.01
N LEU A 176 7.54 -2.67 2.64
CA LEU A 176 7.79 -1.93 3.89
C LEU A 176 8.28 -2.82 5.02
N LEU A 177 7.65 -3.98 5.23
CA LEU A 177 8.07 -4.96 6.22
C LEU A 177 9.53 -5.38 6.00
N THR A 178 9.90 -5.71 4.75
CA THR A 178 11.28 -6.08 4.43
C THR A 178 12.24 -4.92 4.64
N GLU A 179 11.86 -3.68 4.31
CA GLU A 179 12.69 -2.51 4.61
C GLU A 179 12.95 -2.39 6.11
N LEU A 180 11.91 -2.53 6.95
CA LEU A 180 12.02 -2.46 8.40
C LEU A 180 12.87 -3.61 8.96
N GLN A 181 12.70 -4.83 8.46
CA GLN A 181 13.51 -5.98 8.86
C GLN A 181 15.00 -5.78 8.54
N LEU A 182 15.32 -5.20 7.38
CA LEU A 182 16.69 -4.86 7.02
C LEU A 182 17.27 -3.77 7.92
N ARG A 183 16.50 -2.70 8.18
CA ARG A 183 16.92 -1.57 9.03
C ARG A 183 17.16 -1.98 10.48
N ASN A 184 16.35 -2.92 10.99
CA ASN A 184 16.47 -3.43 12.36
C ASN A 184 17.42 -4.63 12.48
N GLY A 185 18.07 -5.06 11.39
CA GLY A 185 19.02 -6.17 11.41
C GLY A 185 18.38 -7.55 11.64
N VAL A 186 17.05 -7.68 11.53
CA VAL A 186 16.32 -8.96 11.59
C VAL A 186 16.71 -9.86 10.43
N ILE A 187 16.88 -9.25 9.25
CA ILE A 187 17.42 -9.92 8.07
C ILE A 187 18.54 -9.07 7.45
N THR A 188 19.30 -9.69 6.56
CA THR A 188 20.36 -9.06 5.78
C THR A 188 20.02 -9.13 4.29
N LEU A 189 20.61 -8.25 3.48
CA LEU A 189 20.43 -8.26 2.02
C LEU A 189 20.77 -9.62 1.38
N LYS A 190 21.68 -10.40 1.98
CA LYS A 190 22.09 -11.73 1.47
C LYS A 190 20.96 -12.78 1.53
N GLN A 191 19.93 -12.54 2.35
CA GLN A 191 18.77 -13.42 2.45
C GLN A 191 17.69 -13.09 1.41
N LEU A 192 17.85 -12.00 0.66
CA LEU A 192 16.92 -11.59 -0.38
C LEU A 192 17.35 -12.11 -1.76
N SER A 193 16.40 -12.22 -2.67
CA SER A 193 16.71 -12.50 -4.07
C SER A 193 17.48 -11.34 -4.72
N ASN A 194 18.27 -11.62 -5.75
CA ASN A 194 19.00 -10.59 -6.51
C ASN A 194 18.09 -9.44 -6.96
N LYS A 195 16.84 -9.74 -7.35
CA LYS A 195 15.88 -8.71 -7.79
C LYS A 195 15.35 -7.84 -6.64
N GLN A 196 15.19 -8.39 -5.45
CA GLN A 196 14.86 -7.60 -4.27
C GLN A 196 16.05 -6.76 -3.82
N ILE A 197 17.27 -7.29 -3.88
CA ILE A 197 18.50 -6.52 -3.59
C ILE A 197 18.60 -5.31 -4.54
N GLU A 198 18.31 -5.49 -5.85
CA GLU A 198 18.25 -4.38 -6.80
C GLU A 198 17.24 -3.29 -6.39
N VAL A 199 16.12 -3.65 -5.75
CA VAL A 199 15.13 -2.66 -5.26
C VAL A 199 15.73 -1.79 -4.16
N PHE A 200 16.37 -2.40 -3.15
CA PHE A 200 16.94 -1.66 -2.02
C PHE A 200 18.17 -0.84 -2.42
N ASN A 201 18.95 -1.32 -3.39
CA ASN A 201 20.12 -0.62 -3.92
C ASN A 201 19.81 0.40 -5.02
N ALA A 202 18.54 0.54 -5.42
CA ALA A 202 18.16 1.43 -6.50
C ALA A 202 18.48 2.90 -6.15
N VAL A 203 19.21 3.55 -7.05
CA VAL A 203 19.52 4.99 -7.02
C VAL A 203 19.09 5.62 -8.32
N SER A 204 18.75 6.91 -8.28
CA SER A 204 18.41 7.70 -9.46
C SER A 204 19.07 9.08 -9.38
N LYS A 205 19.02 9.84 -10.48
CA LYS A 205 19.51 11.23 -10.47
C LYS A 205 18.80 12.10 -9.43
N SER A 206 17.49 11.88 -9.21
CA SER A 206 16.69 12.61 -8.24
C SER A 206 16.80 12.04 -6.81
N GLN A 207 17.23 10.80 -6.66
CA GLN A 207 17.41 10.12 -5.38
C GLN A 207 18.74 9.35 -5.38
N PRO A 208 19.87 10.04 -5.16
CA PRO A 208 21.21 9.49 -5.37
C PRO A 208 21.65 8.49 -4.31
N THR A 209 20.95 8.42 -3.17
CA THR A 209 21.21 7.45 -2.11
C THR A 209 20.29 6.24 -2.24
N ASN A 210 20.74 5.07 -1.77
CA ASN A 210 19.94 3.85 -1.80
C ASN A 210 18.72 3.94 -0.86
N LEU A 211 17.77 3.03 -0.99
CA LEU A 211 16.50 3.09 -0.27
C LEU A 211 16.68 3.03 1.26
N LEU A 212 17.63 2.24 1.74
CA LEU A 212 17.88 2.03 3.18
C LEU A 212 18.54 3.23 3.87
N VAL A 213 19.20 4.11 3.12
CA VAL A 213 19.81 5.34 3.66
C VAL A 213 18.80 6.49 3.70
N ARG A 214 17.68 6.40 2.98
CA ARG A 214 16.67 7.48 2.95
C ARG A 214 15.83 7.44 4.22
N ASP A 215 15.66 8.58 4.87
CA ASP A 215 14.74 8.70 5.99
C ASP A 215 13.28 8.55 5.54
N PHE A 216 12.42 8.16 6.48
CA PHE A 216 10.98 8.21 6.27
C PHE A 216 10.52 9.67 6.25
N ILE A 217 9.47 9.96 5.50
CA ILE A 217 8.84 11.29 5.48
C ILE A 217 8.03 11.41 6.77
N GLN A 218 8.36 12.37 7.63
CA GLN A 218 7.68 12.62 8.90
C GLN A 218 7.88 14.09 9.31
N LYS A 219 7.14 14.56 10.32
CA LYS A 219 7.36 15.90 10.87
C LYS A 219 8.72 15.93 11.56
N ASP A 220 9.42 17.05 11.44
CA ASP A 220 10.57 17.30 12.29
C ASP A 220 10.07 17.41 13.73
N LEU A 221 10.59 16.58 14.62
CA LEU A 221 10.35 16.72 16.06
C LEU A 221 11.20 17.90 16.53
N THR A 222 10.66 19.12 16.44
CA THR A 222 11.24 20.32 17.06
C THR A 222 10.91 20.38 18.55
#